data_AF-A0A1H2PRK5-F1
#
_entry.id   AF-A0A1H2PRK5-F1
#
_cell.length_a   1.000
_cell.length_b   1.000
_cell.length_c   1.000
_cell.angle_alpha   90.00
_cell.angle_beta   90.00
_cell.angle_gamma   90.00
#
_symmetry.space_group_name_H-M   'P 1'
#
loop_
_entity.id
_entity.type
_entity.pdbx_description
1 polymer ?
#
loop_
_entity_poly.entity_id
_entity_poly.type
_entity_poly.pdbx_seq_one_letter_code
_entity_poly.pdbx_strand_id
1 'polypeptide(L)'
;MQNEPIDFATPRKPTLRFMLSHPVHILSMGFGSGLAPFMPGTFGTLFGWGVFALLAPYLSTTAWLIVVVLGFIVGVYATGFTARRLGVADPGSAVWDEVVAIWLVLALVAPQDWRGQLGSFLAFRFFDMVKPPPVRYFDRHVKGGFGIMIDDIVAALMSLLLIALWRTILG
;
A
#
# COMPACT_ATOMS: atom_id res chain seq x y z
N MET A 1 32.68 8.11 -6.04
CA MET A 1 31.40 8.62 -5.49
C MET A 1 31.52 8.54 -3.98
N GLN A 2 31.46 9.69 -3.31
CA GLN A 2 31.83 9.83 -1.89
C GLN A 2 30.85 9.08 -0.99
N ASN A 3 31.37 8.20 -0.13
CA ASN A 3 30.65 7.62 1.00
C ASN A 3 30.53 8.71 2.07
N GLU A 4 29.51 9.55 1.98
CA GLU A 4 29.10 10.35 3.13
C GLU A 4 28.45 9.43 4.18
N PRO A 5 28.82 9.57 5.47
CA PRO A 5 28.10 8.89 6.55
C PRO A 5 26.64 9.36 6.53
N ILE A 6 25.71 8.41 6.57
CA ILE A 6 24.27 8.71 6.59
C ILE A 6 23.98 9.41 7.93
N ASP A 7 23.85 10.73 7.89
CA ASP A 7 23.37 11.52 9.03
C ASP A 7 21.89 11.19 9.28
N PHE A 8 21.62 10.56 10.43
CA PHE A 8 20.29 10.15 10.88
C PHE A 8 19.55 11.26 11.65
N ALA A 9 20.12 12.48 11.81
CA ALA A 9 19.59 13.48 12.72
C ALA A 9 18.49 14.38 12.14
N THR A 10 18.31 14.46 10.81
CA THR A 10 17.28 15.32 10.19
C THR A 10 16.38 14.58 9.20
N PRO A 11 15.05 14.58 9.42
CA PRO A 11 14.09 14.08 8.45
C PRO A 11 14.27 14.74 7.08
N ARG A 12 14.29 13.93 6.02
CA ARG A 12 14.40 14.40 4.63
C ARG A 12 13.01 14.53 4.01
N LYS A 13 12.85 15.47 3.08
CA LYS A 13 11.60 15.63 2.33
C LYS A 13 11.52 14.59 1.19
N PRO A 14 10.38 13.91 1.01
CA PRO A 14 10.16 13.04 -0.14
C PRO A 14 9.97 13.91 -1.39
N THR A 15 11.02 14.00 -2.21
CA THR A 15 11.02 14.77 -3.46
C THR A 15 11.24 13.85 -4.65
N LEU A 16 10.93 14.32 -5.86
CA LEU A 16 11.25 13.59 -7.09
C LEU A 16 12.73 13.20 -7.17
N ARG A 17 13.63 14.13 -6.79
CA ARG A 17 15.08 13.87 -6.74
C ARG A 17 15.44 12.75 -5.76
N PHE A 18 14.79 12.73 -4.59
CA PHE A 18 15.00 11.66 -3.61
C PHE A 18 14.48 10.32 -4.15
N MET A 19 13.29 10.29 -4.76
CA MET A 19 12.73 9.08 -5.36
C MET A 19 13.64 8.50 -6.45
N LEU A 20 14.17 9.34 -7.33
CA LEU A 20 15.05 8.92 -8.42
C LEU A 20 16.48 8.57 -7.96
N SER A 21 16.83 8.82 -6.70
CA SER A 21 18.17 8.53 -6.20
C SER A 21 18.44 7.03 -5.98
N HIS A 22 17.41 6.19 -5.90
CA HIS A 22 17.54 4.75 -5.72
C HIS A 22 16.30 4.00 -6.24
N PRO A 23 16.43 2.86 -6.96
CA PRO A 23 15.29 2.13 -7.52
C PRO A 23 14.27 1.67 -6.46
N VAL A 24 14.74 1.35 -5.25
CA VAL A 24 13.87 0.97 -4.12
C VAL A 24 12.92 2.12 -3.71
N HIS A 25 13.35 3.37 -3.85
CA HIS A 25 12.49 4.52 -3.56
C HIS A 25 11.39 4.69 -4.62
N ILE A 26 11.71 4.44 -5.89
CA ILE A 26 10.72 4.45 -6.98
C ILE A 26 9.61 3.45 -6.68
N LEU A 27 9.97 2.22 -6.31
CA LEU A 27 9.00 1.19 -5.95
C LEU A 27 8.20 1.57 -4.70
N SER A 28 8.92 1.91 -3.62
CA SER A 28 8.31 2.24 -2.33
C SER A 28 7.34 3.41 -2.41
N MET A 29 7.56 4.38 -3.32
CA MET A 29 6.70 5.56 -3.50
C MET A 29 5.68 5.36 -4.63
N GLY A 30 5.39 4.12 -5.01
CA GLY A 30 4.37 3.79 -6.00
C GLY A 30 4.60 4.48 -7.34
N PHE A 31 5.85 4.49 -7.82
CA PHE A 31 6.27 5.11 -9.09
C PHE A 31 5.93 6.61 -9.19
N GLY A 32 5.89 7.30 -8.06
CA GLY A 32 5.64 8.74 -7.98
C GLY A 32 4.25 9.12 -7.47
N SER A 33 3.33 8.16 -7.33
CA SER A 33 2.03 8.42 -6.71
C SER A 33 2.16 8.88 -5.24
N GLY A 34 3.14 8.36 -4.51
CA GLY A 34 3.47 8.78 -3.15
C GLY A 34 4.09 10.18 -3.04
N LEU A 35 4.40 10.86 -4.16
CA LEU A 35 4.83 12.25 -4.18
C LEU A 35 3.66 13.24 -4.30
N ALA A 36 2.41 12.75 -4.37
CA ALA A 36 1.26 13.62 -4.49
C ALA A 36 1.17 14.60 -3.31
N PRO A 37 0.79 15.87 -3.55
CA PRO A 37 0.86 16.92 -2.53
C PRO A 37 -0.22 16.79 -1.46
N PHE A 38 -1.30 16.07 -1.74
CA PHE A 38 -2.39 15.80 -0.80
C PHE A 38 -2.70 14.31 -0.79
N MET A 39 -2.96 13.76 0.40
CA MET A 39 -3.33 12.35 0.62
C MET A 39 -2.57 11.38 -0.29
N PRO A 40 -1.21 11.33 -0.21
CA PRO A 40 -0.42 10.53 -1.14
C PRO A 40 -0.89 9.07 -1.20
N GLY A 41 -1.39 8.58 -0.08
CA GLY A 41 -1.93 7.25 0.00
C GLY A 41 -3.16 6.94 -0.85
N THR A 42 -4.01 7.94 -1.06
CA THR A 42 -5.13 7.83 -2.02
C THR A 42 -4.60 7.72 -3.45
N PHE A 43 -3.56 8.47 -3.80
CA PHE A 43 -2.91 8.36 -5.11
C PHE A 43 -2.19 7.02 -5.29
N GLY A 44 -1.55 6.49 -4.24
CA GLY A 44 -0.98 5.14 -4.23
C GLY A 44 -2.05 4.08 -4.49
N THR A 45 -3.16 4.16 -3.75
CA THR A 45 -4.29 3.24 -3.92
C THR A 45 -4.90 3.36 -5.32
N LEU A 46 -5.06 4.57 -5.86
CA LEU A 46 -5.57 4.79 -7.24
C LEU A 46 -4.61 4.22 -8.29
N PHE A 47 -3.31 4.39 -8.10
CA PHE A 47 -2.29 3.77 -8.94
C PHE A 47 -2.41 2.24 -8.89
N GLY A 48 -2.51 1.65 -7.69
CA GLY A 48 -2.72 0.22 -7.51
C GLY A 48 -3.98 -0.29 -8.21
N TRP A 49 -5.10 0.41 -8.06
CA TRP A 49 -6.34 0.09 -8.77
C TRP A 49 -6.17 0.16 -10.30
N GLY A 50 -5.52 1.21 -10.82
CA GLY A 50 -5.23 1.33 -12.25
C GLY A 50 -4.37 0.17 -12.79
N VAL A 51 -3.32 -0.22 -12.06
CA VAL A 51 -2.49 -1.39 -12.40
C VAL A 51 -3.31 -2.67 -12.38
N PHE A 52 -4.17 -2.85 -11.37
CA PHE A 52 -5.06 -4.02 -11.31
C PHE A 52 -6.00 -4.08 -12.51
N ALA A 53 -6.72 -2.99 -12.81
CA ALA A 53 -7.64 -2.93 -13.95
C ALA A 53 -6.95 -3.23 -15.29
N LEU A 54 -5.71 -2.75 -15.48
CA LEU A 54 -4.92 -3.01 -16.68
C LEU A 54 -4.51 -4.48 -16.80
N LEU A 55 -4.11 -5.11 -15.69
CA LEU A 55 -3.53 -6.45 -15.69
C LEU A 55 -4.54 -7.57 -15.41
N ALA A 56 -5.70 -7.26 -14.84
CA ALA A 56 -6.74 -8.22 -14.47
C ALA A 56 -7.20 -9.15 -15.62
N PRO A 57 -7.31 -8.70 -16.88
CA PRO A 57 -7.66 -9.60 -18.00
C PRO A 57 -6.62 -10.69 -18.28
N TYR A 58 -5.37 -10.50 -17.82
CA TYR A 58 -4.23 -11.36 -18.15
C TYR A 58 -3.77 -12.25 -16.98
N LEU A 59 -4.25 -12.01 -15.76
CA LEU A 59 -3.88 -12.77 -14.57
C LEU A 59 -5.10 -13.48 -13.98
N SER A 60 -4.91 -14.75 -13.63
CA SER A 60 -5.88 -15.45 -12.78
C SER A 60 -5.85 -14.91 -11.35
N THR A 61 -6.89 -15.20 -10.57
CA THR A 61 -6.92 -14.87 -9.13
C THR A 61 -5.70 -15.45 -8.40
N THR A 62 -5.30 -16.69 -8.71
CA THR A 62 -4.09 -17.30 -8.12
C THR A 62 -2.82 -16.53 -8.47
N ALA A 63 -2.68 -16.08 -9.72
CA ALA A 63 -1.53 -15.27 -10.13
C ALA A 63 -1.50 -13.92 -9.38
N TRP A 64 -2.65 -13.28 -9.18
CA TRP A 64 -2.75 -12.08 -8.36
C TRP A 64 -2.36 -12.31 -6.90
N LEU A 65 -2.77 -13.42 -6.29
CA LEU A 65 -2.36 -13.75 -4.92
C LEU A 65 -0.84 -13.96 -4.81
N ILE A 66 -0.21 -14.55 -5.83
CA ILE A 66 1.26 -14.63 -5.90
C ILE A 66 1.87 -13.23 -6.00
N VAL A 67 1.33 -12.35 -6.85
CA VAL A 67 1.77 -10.94 -6.96
C VAL A 67 1.64 -10.21 -5.62
N VAL A 68 0.55 -10.41 -4.89
CA VAL A 68 0.34 -9.82 -3.56
C VAL A 68 1.38 -10.34 -2.56
N VAL A 69 1.63 -11.65 -2.50
CA VAL A 69 2.63 -12.23 -1.58
C VAL A 69 4.03 -11.72 -1.90
N LEU A 70 4.42 -11.73 -3.18
CA LEU A 70 5.72 -11.20 -3.59
C LEU A 70 5.83 -9.70 -3.35
N GLY A 71 4.76 -8.95 -3.66
CA GLY A 71 4.65 -7.52 -3.42
C GLY A 71 4.76 -7.18 -1.94
N PHE A 72 4.17 -8.00 -1.06
CA PHE A 72 4.31 -7.88 0.39
C PHE A 72 5.75 -8.06 0.83
N ILE A 73 6.40 -9.16 0.44
CA ILE A 73 7.80 -9.48 0.82
C ILE A 73 8.75 -8.37 0.35
N VAL A 74 8.63 -7.95 -0.92
CA VAL A 74 9.44 -6.87 -1.48
C VAL A 74 9.12 -5.54 -0.77
N GLY A 75 7.85 -5.31 -0.48
CA GLY A 75 7.35 -4.11 0.21
C GLY A 75 7.98 -3.94 1.58
N VAL A 76 8.04 -5.00 2.39
CA VAL A 76 8.66 -4.98 3.74
C VAL A 76 10.09 -4.44 3.67
N TYR A 77 10.85 -4.86 2.66
CA TYR A 77 12.19 -4.31 2.45
C TYR A 77 12.14 -2.87 1.93
N ALA A 78 11.33 -2.60 0.92
CA ALA A 78 11.33 -1.33 0.19
C ALA A 78 10.83 -0.15 1.03
N THR A 79 9.70 -0.30 1.73
CA THR A 79 9.15 0.73 2.61
C THR A 79 10.07 0.95 3.81
N GLY A 80 10.59 -0.12 4.42
CA GLY A 80 11.56 -0.04 5.50
C GLY A 80 12.88 0.64 5.10
N PHE A 81 13.39 0.37 3.90
CA PHE A 81 14.57 1.05 3.37
C PHE A 81 14.31 2.54 3.17
N THR A 82 13.17 2.89 2.57
CA THR A 82 12.78 4.28 2.30
C THR A 82 12.53 5.06 3.59
N ALA A 83 11.83 4.47 4.57
CA ALA A 83 11.64 5.02 5.91
C ALA A 83 12.96 5.39 6.60
N ARG A 84 13.93 4.46 6.62
CA ARG A 84 15.26 4.73 7.19
C ARG A 84 16.01 5.84 6.48
N ARG A 85 15.91 5.92 5.15
CA ARG A 85 16.59 6.94 4.33
C ARG A 85 15.93 8.32 4.42
N LEU A 86 14.62 8.36 4.69
CA LEU A 86 13.90 9.59 4.99
C LEU A 86 14.07 10.04 6.45
N GLY A 87 14.48 9.15 7.35
CA GLY A 87 14.54 9.44 8.79
C GLY A 87 13.14 9.56 9.42
N VAL A 88 12.14 8.88 8.83
CA VAL A 88 10.74 8.90 9.26
C VAL A 88 10.27 7.45 9.36
N ALA A 89 9.71 7.06 10.52
CA ALA A 89 9.37 5.66 10.80
C ALA A 89 8.31 5.08 9.86
N ASP A 90 7.32 5.90 9.49
CA ASP A 90 6.23 5.58 8.57
C ASP A 90 5.96 6.82 7.68
N PRO A 91 6.73 7.00 6.60
CA PRO A 91 6.58 8.15 5.74
C PRO A 91 5.35 7.97 4.85
N GLY A 92 4.37 8.87 4.95
CA GLY A 92 3.16 8.80 4.10
C GLY A 92 3.39 8.91 2.58
N SER A 93 4.64 9.09 2.12
CA SER A 93 5.03 8.96 0.71
C SER A 93 5.36 7.53 0.28
N ALA A 94 5.55 6.59 1.21
CA ALA A 94 5.87 5.20 0.93
C ALA A 94 4.60 4.36 0.79
N VAL A 95 3.92 4.50 -0.34
CA VAL A 95 2.55 4.03 -0.62
C VAL A 95 2.44 2.62 -1.22
N TRP A 96 3.49 1.81 -1.07
CA TRP A 96 3.53 0.48 -1.68
C TRP A 96 2.68 -0.55 -0.94
N ASP A 97 2.57 -0.39 0.37
CA ASP A 97 1.60 -1.05 1.25
C ASP A 97 0.16 -0.92 0.70
N GLU A 98 -0.27 0.29 0.37
CA GLU A 98 -1.62 0.57 -0.11
C GLU A 98 -1.88 -0.03 -1.50
N VAL A 99 -0.85 -0.02 -2.35
CA VAL A 99 -0.88 -0.66 -3.67
C VAL A 99 -1.08 -2.17 -3.55
N VAL A 100 -0.33 -2.83 -2.66
CA VAL A 100 -0.42 -4.28 -2.45
C VAL A 100 -1.75 -4.64 -1.79
N ALA A 101 -2.20 -3.83 -0.82
CA ALA A 101 -3.45 -4.06 -0.10
C ALA A 101 -4.67 -3.94 -1.02
N ILE A 102 -4.74 -2.92 -1.89
CA ILE A 102 -5.86 -2.80 -2.83
C ILE A 102 -5.89 -3.94 -3.85
N TRP A 103 -4.72 -4.47 -4.28
CA TRP A 103 -4.66 -5.66 -5.12
C TRP A 103 -5.26 -6.89 -4.43
N LEU A 104 -4.97 -7.08 -3.13
CA LEU A 104 -5.55 -8.17 -2.36
C LEU A 104 -7.08 -8.06 -2.32
N VAL A 105 -7.63 -6.88 -2.04
CA VAL A 105 -9.07 -6.66 -2.01
C VAL A 105 -9.68 -6.95 -3.38
N LEU A 106 -9.18 -6.33 -4.44
CA LEU A 106 -9.75 -6.48 -5.78
C LEU A 106 -9.64 -7.92 -6.31
N ALA A 107 -8.53 -8.61 -6.06
CA ALA A 107 -8.32 -9.99 -6.50
C ALA A 107 -9.32 -10.97 -5.88
N LEU A 108 -9.65 -10.80 -4.60
CA LEU A 108 -10.53 -11.71 -3.86
C LEU A 108 -12.02 -11.40 -4.03
N VAL A 109 -12.36 -10.17 -4.44
CA VAL A 109 -13.75 -9.77 -4.65
C VAL A 109 -14.19 -9.95 -6.10
N ALA A 110 -13.22 -10.02 -7.03
CA ALA A 110 -13.44 -10.26 -8.46
C ALA A 110 -14.27 -11.55 -8.74
N PRO A 111 -15.02 -11.59 -9.86
CA PRO A 111 -15.22 -10.50 -10.82
C PRO A 111 -16.17 -9.42 -10.29
N GLN A 112 -15.92 -8.16 -10.68
CA GLN A 112 -16.78 -7.01 -10.37
C GLN A 112 -16.79 -6.01 -11.53
N ASP A 113 -17.94 -5.35 -11.70
CA ASP A 113 -18.01 -4.14 -12.52
C ASP A 113 -17.27 -2.97 -11.85
N TRP A 114 -17.14 -1.85 -12.55
CA TRP A 114 -16.42 -0.68 -12.04
C TRP A 114 -17.01 -0.12 -10.74
N ARG A 115 -18.33 -0.30 -10.52
CA ARG A 115 -19.02 0.13 -9.30
C ARG A 115 -18.62 -0.71 -8.11
N GLY A 116 -18.55 -2.04 -8.28
CA GLY A 116 -18.03 -2.95 -7.26
C GLY A 116 -16.58 -2.63 -6.90
N GLN A 117 -15.74 -2.36 -7.90
CA GLN A 117 -14.34 -1.97 -7.67
C GLN A 117 -14.23 -0.65 -6.92
N LEU A 118 -15.04 0.35 -7.27
CA LEU A 118 -15.12 1.62 -6.53
C LEU A 118 -15.58 1.39 -5.08
N GLY A 119 -16.57 0.53 -4.86
CA GLY A 119 -16.99 0.14 -3.51
C GLY A 119 -15.86 -0.50 -2.69
N SER A 120 -15.09 -1.40 -3.33
CA SER A 120 -13.91 -2.03 -2.72
C SER A 120 -12.81 -1.02 -2.38
N PHE A 121 -12.55 -0.07 -3.28
CA PHE A 121 -11.63 1.04 -3.05
C PHE A 121 -12.06 1.90 -1.85
N LEU A 122 -13.34 2.30 -1.79
CA LEU A 122 -13.87 3.13 -0.71
C LEU A 122 -13.86 2.39 0.64
N ALA A 123 -14.23 1.11 0.65
CA ALA A 123 -14.17 0.29 1.86
C ALA A 123 -12.73 0.19 2.39
N PHE A 124 -11.78 -0.11 1.51
CA PHE A 124 -10.35 -0.15 1.86
C PHE A 124 -9.86 1.16 2.44
N ARG A 125 -10.06 2.27 1.72
CA ARG A 125 -9.63 3.59 2.18
C ARG A 125 -10.28 4.01 3.49
N PHE A 126 -11.53 3.62 3.74
CA PHE A 126 -12.18 3.85 5.03
C PHE A 126 -11.43 3.16 6.17
N PHE A 127 -11.14 1.85 6.05
CA PHE A 127 -10.45 1.11 7.10
C PHE A 127 -9.00 1.53 7.28
N ASP A 128 -8.30 1.82 6.20
CA ASP A 128 -6.92 2.32 6.25
C ASP A 128 -6.84 3.72 6.91
N MET A 129 -7.71 4.67 6.54
CA MET A 129 -7.67 6.01 7.15
C MET A 129 -8.13 6.03 8.60
N VAL A 130 -9.14 5.23 8.95
CA VAL A 130 -9.71 5.20 10.31
C VAL A 130 -8.85 4.38 11.27
N LYS A 131 -8.15 3.36 10.77
CA LYS A 131 -7.38 2.37 11.55
C LYS A 131 -8.15 1.88 12.79
N PRO A 132 -9.37 1.29 12.65
CA PRO A 132 -10.06 0.71 13.82
C PRO A 132 -9.30 -0.50 14.37
N PRO A 133 -9.54 -0.93 15.62
CA PRO A 133 -9.02 -2.22 16.08
C PRO A 133 -9.49 -3.34 15.12
N PRO A 134 -8.62 -4.28 14.71
CA PRO A 134 -7.25 -4.52 15.19
C PRO A 134 -6.12 -3.75 14.46
N VAL A 135 -6.38 -3.00 13.38
CA VAL A 135 -5.36 -2.24 12.61
C VAL A 135 -4.52 -1.37 13.55
N ARG A 136 -5.19 -0.62 14.44
CA ARG A 136 -4.53 0.27 15.43
C ARG A 136 -3.53 -0.44 16.34
N TYR A 137 -3.75 -1.73 16.62
CA TYR A 137 -2.85 -2.50 17.48
C TYR A 137 -1.54 -2.76 16.75
N PHE A 138 -1.60 -3.22 15.50
CA PHE A 138 -0.43 -3.50 14.68
C PHE A 138 0.38 -2.23 14.41
N ASP A 139 -0.28 -1.16 13.97
CA ASP A 139 0.29 0.18 13.75
C ASP A 139 1.13 0.67 14.95
N ARG A 140 0.66 0.41 16.18
CA ARG A 140 1.33 0.86 17.41
C ARG A 140 2.48 -0.04 17.85
N HIS A 141 2.38 -1.36 17.68
CA HIS A 141 3.30 -2.32 18.30
C HIS A 141 4.30 -2.93 17.33
N VAL A 142 4.03 -2.91 16.03
CA VAL A 142 4.88 -3.50 14.99
C VAL A 142 5.52 -2.36 14.19
N LYS A 143 6.85 -2.31 14.15
CA LYS A 143 7.61 -1.19 13.57
C LYS A 143 8.49 -1.64 12.41
N GLY A 144 8.94 -0.65 11.64
CA GLY A 144 9.73 -0.86 10.42
C GLY A 144 8.86 -1.29 9.25
N GLY A 145 9.49 -1.71 8.15
CA GLY A 145 8.77 -2.01 6.92
C GLY A 145 7.74 -3.14 7.03
N PHE A 146 7.93 -4.10 7.94
CA PHE A 146 6.88 -5.10 8.20
C PHE A 146 5.65 -4.48 8.88
N GLY A 147 5.89 -3.54 9.80
CA GLY A 147 4.85 -2.73 10.42
C GLY A 147 4.01 -2.00 9.39
N ILE A 148 4.68 -1.26 8.47
CA ILE A 148 4.08 -0.48 7.38
C ILE A 148 3.30 -1.32 6.36
N MET A 149 3.67 -2.59 6.16
CA MET A 149 2.93 -3.43 5.21
C MET A 149 1.74 -4.14 5.88
N ILE A 150 1.83 -4.50 7.17
CA ILE A 150 0.84 -5.37 7.80
C ILE A 150 -0.42 -4.62 8.24
N ASP A 151 -0.30 -3.35 8.65
CA ASP A 151 -1.42 -2.46 8.96
C ASP A 151 -2.39 -2.33 7.78
N ASP A 152 -1.88 -2.13 6.57
CA ASP A 152 -2.69 -2.05 5.35
C ASP A 152 -3.30 -3.37 4.90
N ILE A 153 -2.58 -4.48 5.08
CA ILE A 153 -3.13 -5.82 4.86
C ILE A 153 -4.27 -6.09 5.85
N VAL A 154 -4.15 -5.69 7.11
CA VAL A 154 -5.24 -5.84 8.09
C VAL A 154 -6.44 -4.98 7.69
N ALA A 155 -6.23 -3.74 7.21
CA ALA A 155 -7.30 -2.91 6.68
C ALA A 155 -7.99 -3.54 5.45
N ALA A 156 -7.22 -4.14 4.54
CA ALA A 156 -7.74 -4.90 3.40
C ALA A 156 -8.60 -6.10 3.84
N LEU A 157 -8.16 -6.87 4.84
CA LEU A 157 -8.93 -7.99 5.39
C LEU A 157 -10.24 -7.53 6.04
N MET A 158 -10.24 -6.40 6.74
CA MET A 158 -11.47 -5.80 7.29
C MET A 158 -12.44 -5.39 6.18
N SER A 159 -11.90 -4.84 5.08
CA SER A 159 -12.69 -4.46 3.90
C SER A 159 -13.34 -5.67 3.24
N LEU A 160 -12.57 -6.74 3.07
CA LEU A 160 -13.04 -8.02 2.53
C LEU A 160 -14.16 -8.60 3.39
N LEU A 161 -14.00 -8.58 4.72
CA LEU A 161 -15.03 -9.04 5.65
C LEU A 161 -16.32 -8.20 5.51
N LEU A 162 -16.21 -6.87 5.45
CA LEU A 162 -17.35 -5.99 5.26
C LEU A 162 -18.09 -6.30 3.95
N ILE A 163 -17.35 -6.44 2.84
CA ILE A 163 -17.92 -6.74 1.52
C ILE A 163 -18.58 -8.13 1.51
N ALA A 164 -17.95 -9.13 2.15
CA ALA A 164 -18.51 -10.47 2.27
C ALA A 164 -19.84 -10.44 3.04
N LEU A 165 -19.90 -9.76 4.18
CA LEU A 165 -21.13 -9.62 4.97
C LEU A 165 -22.23 -8.92 4.18
N TRP A 166 -21.90 -7.83 3.49
CA TRP A 166 -22.85 -7.11 2.63
C TRP A 166 -23.44 -8.03 1.55
N ARG A 167 -22.59 -8.80 0.86
CA ARG A 167 -23.01 -9.77 -0.17
C ARG A 167 -23.89 -10.88 0.40
N THR A 168 -23.66 -11.32 1.64
CA THR A 168 -24.49 -12.37 2.27
C THR A 168 -25.84 -11.88 2.78
N ILE A 169 -25.98 -10.60 3.12
CA ILE A 169 -27.22 -10.05 3.69
C ILE A 169 -28.14 -9.50 2.60
N LEU A 170 -27.57 -8.93 1.55
CA LEU A 170 -28.31 -8.21 0.50
C LEU A 170 -28.19 -8.82 -0.90
N GLY A 171 -27.42 -9.91 -1.04
CA GLY A 171 -27.36 -10.74 -2.24
C GLY A 171 -28.23 -11.99 -2.09
#